data_AF-A0A519F3R6-F1
#
_entry.id   AF-A0A519F3R6-F1
#
_cell.length_a   1.000
_cell.length_b   1.000
_cell.length_c   1.000
_cell.angle_alpha   90.00
_cell.angle_beta   90.00
_cell.angle_gamma   90.00
#
_symmetry.space_group_name_H-M   'P 1'
#
loop_
_entity.id
_entity.type
_entity.pdbx_description
1 polymer ?
#
loop_
_entity_poly.entity_id
_entity_poly.type
_entity_poly.pdbx_seq_one_letter_code
_entity_poly.pdbx_strand_id
1 'polypeptide(L)' 'ERQKLFKGGRNADAFIVARAFAIGGSVVTAERFKPNAVKLPNICDHFKIPCLDLERFMEEEGWEF' A
#
# COMPACT_ATOMS: atom_id res chain seq x y z
N GLU A 1 -22.74 4.87 0.27
CA GLU A 1 -21.63 3.93 -0.03
C GLU A 1 -20.52 3.83 1.04
N ARG A 2 -20.63 4.50 2.20
CA ARG A 2 -19.57 4.61 3.24
C ARG A 2 -19.34 3.37 4.14
N GLN A 3 -19.95 2.22 3.84
CA GLN A 3 -20.13 1.10 4.80
C GLN A 3 -19.34 -0.19 4.50
N LYS A 4 -18.60 -0.29 3.39
CA LYS A 4 -17.97 -1.57 3.01
C LYS A 4 -16.75 -1.96 3.85
N LEU A 5 -16.08 -1.01 4.52
CA LEU A 5 -14.97 -1.33 5.42
C LEU A 5 -15.44 -2.04 6.70
N PHE A 6 -16.55 -1.60 7.29
CA PHE A 6 -17.05 -2.14 8.57
C PHE A 6 -17.83 -3.45 8.43
N LYS A 7 -18.27 -3.82 7.22
CA LYS A 7 -19.07 -5.04 6.97
C LYS A 7 -18.23 -6.27 6.63
N GLY A 8 -16.91 -6.12 6.47
CA GLY A 8 -16.05 -7.18 5.95
C GLY A 8 -16.34 -7.44 4.47
N GLY A 9 -15.39 -7.08 3.60
CA GLY A 9 -15.44 -7.36 2.16
C GLY A 9 -14.09 -7.91 1.70
N ARG A 10 -14.00 -8.31 0.42
CA ARG A 10 -12.71 -8.61 -0.21
C ARG A 10 -11.91 -7.32 -0.35
N ASN A 11 -11.22 -6.92 0.72
CA ASN A 11 -10.33 -5.76 0.74
C ASN A 11 -8.91 -6.26 0.48
N ALA A 12 -8.51 -6.25 -0.80
CA ALA A 12 -7.18 -6.68 -1.22
C ALA A 12 -6.08 -5.97 -0.43
N ASP A 13 -6.27 -4.68 -0.16
CA ASP A 13 -5.36 -3.80 0.60
C ASP A 13 -4.92 -4.41 1.92
N ALA A 14 -5.84 -4.95 2.72
CA ALA A 14 -5.52 -5.52 4.03
C ALA A 14 -4.60 -6.74 3.91
N PHE A 15 -4.83 -7.60 2.92
CA PHE A 15 -4.01 -8.79 2.70
C PHE A 15 -2.64 -8.44 2.10
N ILE A 16 -2.57 -7.46 1.20
CA ILE A 16 -1.32 -6.98 0.61
C ILE A 16 -0.43 -6.35 1.69
N VAL A 17 -0.99 -5.46 2.52
CA VAL A 17 -0.30 -4.83 3.65
C VAL A 17 0.20 -5.88 4.63
N ALA A 18 -0.66 -6.81 5.05
CA ALA A 18 -0.29 -7.86 5.98
C ALA A 18 0.83 -8.75 5.42
N ARG A 19 0.78 -9.08 4.13
CA ARG A 19 1.82 -9.86 3.46
C ARG A 19 3.15 -9.10 3.43
N ALA A 20 3.14 -7.83 3.04
CA ALA A 20 4.35 -6.99 3.00
C ALA A 20 4.98 -6.88 4.39
N PHE A 21 4.18 -6.63 5.43
CA PHE A 21 4.64 -6.63 6.82
C PHE A 21 5.29 -7.96 7.22
N ALA A 22 4.60 -9.08 6.94
CA ALA A 22 5.05 -10.41 7.37
C ALA A 22 6.38 -10.84 6.72
N ILE A 23 6.68 -10.36 5.51
CA ILE A 23 7.92 -10.72 4.79
C ILE A 23 8.99 -9.63 4.81
N GLY A 24 8.73 -8.47 5.44
CA GLY A 24 9.60 -7.30 5.38
C GLY A 24 9.73 -6.70 3.98
N GLY A 25 8.67 -6.79 3.18
CA GLY A 25 8.63 -6.30 1.80
C GLY A 25 8.04 -4.89 1.67
N SER A 26 8.04 -4.39 0.43
CA SER A 26 7.48 -3.08 0.06
C SER A 26 6.16 -3.24 -0.70
N VAL A 27 5.29 -2.24 -0.59
CA VAL A 27 4.04 -2.15 -1.38
C VAL A 27 4.25 -1.14 -2.52
N VAL A 28 4.06 -1.59 -3.76
CA VAL A 28 4.07 -0.72 -4.94
C VAL A 28 2.63 -0.41 -5.34
N THR A 29 2.27 0.88 -5.44
CA THR A 29 0.90 1.30 -5.75
C THR A 29 0.84 2.61 -6.53
N ALA A 30 -0.18 2.75 -7.38
CA ALA A 30 -0.49 4.02 -8.06
C ALA A 30 -1.32 4.97 -7.17
N GLU A 31 -1.75 4.53 -5.99
CA GLU A 31 -2.47 5.39 -5.06
C GLU A 31 -1.56 6.44 -4.43
N ARG A 32 -2.07 7.67 -4.32
CA ARG A 32 -1.38 8.75 -3.61
C ARG A 32 -1.84 8.86 -2.16
N PHE A 33 -0.91 9.21 -1.28
CA PHE A 33 -1.20 9.58 0.09
C PHE A 33 -2.23 10.72 0.13
N LYS A 34 -3.23 10.58 1.00
CA LYS A 34 -4.23 11.63 1.23
C LYS A 34 -4.56 11.67 2.72
N PRO A 35 -4.25 12.75 3.44
CA PRO A 35 -4.53 12.84 4.88
C PRO A 35 -5.97 12.43 5.23
N ASN A 36 -6.12 11.68 6.34
CA ASN A 36 -7.41 11.25 6.89
C ASN A 36 -8.29 10.40 5.94
N ALA A 37 -7.71 9.77 4.92
CA ALA A 37 -8.41 8.86 4.02
C ALA A 37 -8.11 7.39 4.34
N VAL A 38 -9.01 6.49 3.95
CA VAL A 38 -8.75 5.04 3.99
C VAL A 38 -8.15 4.64 2.64
N LYS A 39 -6.84 4.86 2.48
CA LYS A 39 -6.07 4.54 1.27
C LYS A 39 -4.86 3.71 1.63
N LEU A 40 -4.39 2.89 0.69
CA LEU A 40 -3.26 1.99 0.90
C LEU A 40 -1.99 2.70 1.44
N PRO A 41 -1.54 3.85 0.90
CA PRO A 41 -0.34 4.52 1.41
C PRO A 41 -0.47 4.98 2.86
N ASN A 42 -1.67 5.35 3.30
CA ASN A 42 -1.91 5.76 4.68
C ASN A 42 -1.83 4.57 5.64
N ILE A 43 -2.30 3.39 5.20
CA ILE A 43 -2.22 2.16 5.96
C ILE A 43 -0.75 1.73 6.07
N CYS A 44 -0.01 1.75 4.95
CA CYS A 44 1.43 1.46 4.95
C CYS A 44 2.22 2.40 5.89
N ASP A 45 1.95 3.71 5.87
CA ASP A 45 2.61 4.67 6.78
C ASP A 45 2.27 4.39 8.25
N HIS A 46 1.02 4.03 8.56
CA HIS A 46 0.63 3.67 9.92
C HIS A 46 1.40 2.46 10.46
N PHE A 47 1.59 1.43 9.64
CA PHE A 47 2.32 0.21 10.00
C PHE A 47 3.83 0.27 9.71
N LYS A 48 4.34 1.40 9.23
CA LYS A 48 5.75 1.61 8.86
C LYS A 48 6.27 0.60 7.83
N ILE A 49 5.42 0.26 6.86
CA ILE A 49 5.76 -0.58 5.71
C ILE A 49 6.21 0.32 4.56
N PRO A 50 7.35 0.04 3.90
CA PRO A 50 7.76 0.80 2.73
C PRO A 50 6.67 0.79 1.65
N CYS A 51 6.35 1.96 1.13
CA CYS A 51 5.31 2.14 0.13
C CYS A 51 5.76 3.17 -0.89
N LEU A 52 5.73 2.79 -2.16
CA LEU A 52 6.26 3.60 -3.26
C LEU A 52 5.42 3.44 -4.52
N ASP A 53 5.60 4.36 -5.47
CA ASP A 53 5.02 4.24 -6.80
C ASP A 53 5.91 3.37 -7.70
N LEU A 54 5.41 3.10 -8.91
CA LEU A 54 6.12 2.26 -9.87
C LEU A 54 7.45 2.87 -10.32
N GLU A 55 7.49 4.19 -10.50
CA GLU A 55 8.69 4.89 -10.98
C GLU A 55 9.83 4.76 -9.97
N ARG A 56 9.56 5.08 -8.70
CA ARG A 56 10.55 4.89 -7.63
C ARG A 56 10.98 3.45 -7.47
N PHE A 57 10.07 2.50 -7.70
CA PHE A 57 10.40 1.07 -7.57
C PHE A 57 11.39 0.66 -8.64
N MET A 58 11.16 1.10 -9.88
CA MET A 58 12.08 0.88 -10.99
C MET A 58 13.45 1.52 -10.73
N GLU A 59 13.49 2.74 -10.18
CA GLU A 59 14.73 3.43 -9.81
C GLU A 59 15.51 2.67 -8.73
N GLU A 60 14.84 2.22 -7.65
CA GLU A 60 15.46 1.48 -6.55
C GLU A 60 16.00 0.10 -6.99
N GLU A 61 15.32 -0.56 -7.94
CA GLU A 61 15.75 -1.83 -8.52
C GLU A 61 16.77 -1.68 -9.66
N GLY A 62 17.12 -0.44 -10.05
CA GLY A 62 18.12 -0.15 -11.07
C GLY A 62 17.72 -0.56 -12.49
N TRP A 63 16.44 -0.42 -12.85
CA TRP A 63 15.98 -0.74 -14.21
C TRP A 63 16.44 0.32 -15.21
N GLU A 64 16.94 -0.13 -16.37
CA GLU A 64 17.33 0.73 -17.50
C GLU A 64 16.34 0.54 -18.67
N PHE A 65 15.98 1.63 -19.36
CA PHE A 65 15.01 1.67 -20.48
C PHE A 65 15.63 2.18 -21.78
#